data_AF-A0AA38M1W7-F1
#
_entry.id   AF-A0AA38M1W7-F1
#
_cell.length_a   1.000
_cell.length_b   1.000
_cell.length_c   1.000
_cell.angle_alpha   90.00
_cell.angle_beta   90.00
_cell.angle_gamma   90.00
#
_symmetry.space_group_name_H-M   'P 1'
#
loop_
_entity.id
_entity.type
_entity.pdbx_description
1 polymer ?
#
loop_
_entity_poly.entity_id
_entity_poly.type
_entity_poly.pdbx_seq_one_letter_code
_entity_poly.pdbx_strand_id
1 'polypeptide(L)'
;MATNLKVVEYLLKDELKWELEYRGIPTSDLNCSQMRARLRPLLKLEKGNCSLKYPKYNYDYKTEMAGIEAKYKELVTKISELEDNGDDRDFNRINSRCLHLLERINAPPITAKADEVSSRGIWLGNTLSHHCLVCCEKLESRD
;
A
#
# COMPACT_ATOMS: atom_id res chain seq x y z
N MET A 1 5.14 11.31 -5.80
CA MET A 1 3.87 11.55 -5.11
C MET A 1 4.19 11.83 -3.65
N ALA A 2 3.58 12.83 -3.02
CA ALA A 2 3.86 13.17 -1.62
C ALA A 2 3.04 12.27 -0.69
N THR A 3 3.70 11.36 0.02
CA THR A 3 3.07 10.45 0.99
C THR A 3 2.48 11.27 2.14
N ASN A 4 1.18 11.10 2.41
CA ASN A 4 0.47 11.85 3.43
C ASN A 4 0.91 11.34 4.82
N LEU A 5 1.41 12.22 5.69
CA LEU A 5 1.90 11.85 7.04
C LEU A 5 0.85 11.14 7.91
N LYS A 6 -0.45 11.32 7.60
CA LYS A 6 -1.55 10.60 8.25
C LYS A 6 -1.57 9.10 7.94
N VAL A 7 -0.97 8.67 6.82
CA VAL A 7 -0.91 7.27 6.39
C VAL A 7 -0.23 6.40 7.46
N VAL A 8 0.88 6.89 8.03
CA VAL A 8 1.72 6.15 8.98
C VAL A 8 0.99 5.75 10.27
N GLU A 9 0.01 6.55 10.68
CA GLU A 9 -0.68 6.34 11.95
C GLU A 9 -1.49 5.04 11.96
N TYR A 10 -2.03 4.68 10.81
CA TYR A 10 -2.96 3.57 10.68
C TYR A 10 -2.38 2.32 10.03
N LEU A 11 -1.12 2.37 9.56
CA LEU A 11 -0.44 1.19 9.04
C LEU A 11 -0.24 0.12 10.13
N LEU A 12 -0.41 -1.12 9.71
CA LEU A 12 -0.14 -2.32 10.49
C LEU A 12 1.37 -2.58 10.57
N LYS A 13 1.77 -3.54 11.42
CA LYS A 13 3.18 -3.80 11.71
C LYS A 13 3.96 -4.23 10.46
N ASP A 14 3.38 -5.10 9.65
CA ASP A 14 3.97 -5.61 8.41
C ASP A 14 4.07 -4.51 7.34
N GLU A 15 3.09 -3.61 7.28
CA GLU A 15 3.07 -2.46 6.37
C GLU A 15 4.13 -1.43 6.78
N LEU A 16 4.24 -1.13 8.08
CA LEU A 16 5.31 -0.29 8.64
C LEU A 16 6.70 -0.90 8.41
N LYS A 17 6.79 -2.23 8.52
CA LYS A 17 8.03 -2.96 8.25
C LYS A 17 8.44 -2.79 6.79
N TRP A 18 7.50 -2.99 5.86
CA TRP A 18 7.73 -2.77 4.43
C TRP A 18 8.22 -1.36 4.13
N GLU A 19 7.55 -0.32 4.66
CA GLU A 19 7.91 1.08 4.43
C GLU A 19 9.34 1.44 4.86
N LEU A 20 9.78 0.86 5.98
CA LEU A 20 11.13 1.07 6.50
C LEU A 20 12.17 0.28 5.71
N GLU A 21 11.88 -0.97 5.37
CA GLU A 21 12.79 -1.84 4.60
C GLU A 21 12.96 -1.36 3.16
N TYR A 22 11.90 -0.85 2.55
CA TYR A 22 11.95 -0.14 1.27
C TYR A 22 12.92 1.05 1.31
N ARG A 23 12.99 1.73 2.45
CA ARG A 23 13.92 2.84 2.70
C ARG A 23 15.28 2.39 3.23
N GLY A 24 15.54 1.09 3.31
CA GLY A 24 16.80 0.52 3.80
C GLY A 24 17.01 0.58 5.30
N ILE A 25 15.95 0.78 6.06
CA ILE A 25 16.03 0.89 7.52
C ILE A 25 15.70 -0.49 8.13
N PRO A 26 16.64 -1.09 8.87
CA PRO A 26 16.40 -2.37 9.50
C PRO A 26 15.31 -2.24 10.58
N THR A 27 14.44 -3.25 10.60
CA THR A 27 13.23 -3.29 11.44
C THR A 27 13.30 -4.33 12.56
N SER A 28 14.42 -5.05 12.65
CA SER A 28 14.68 -6.03 13.72
C SER A 28 14.43 -5.39 15.08
N ASP A 29 13.64 -6.08 15.90
CA ASP A 29 13.31 -5.70 17.29
C ASP A 29 12.50 -4.41 17.48
N LEU A 30 11.99 -3.81 16.41
CA LEU A 30 11.14 -2.63 16.52
C LEU A 30 9.67 -2.99 16.77
N ASN A 31 9.04 -2.25 17.70
CA ASN A 31 7.59 -2.23 17.84
C ASN A 31 6.97 -1.17 16.91
N CYS A 32 5.64 -1.20 16.73
CA CYS A 32 4.95 -0.27 15.83
C CYS A 32 5.17 1.21 16.18
N SER A 33 5.26 1.55 17.47
CA SER A 33 5.51 2.94 17.91
C SER A 33 6.89 3.42 17.46
N GLN A 34 7.91 2.58 17.66
CA GLN A 34 9.28 2.85 17.20
C GLN A 34 9.37 2.92 15.67
N MET A 35 8.67 2.03 14.96
CA MET A 35 8.62 2.06 13.49
C MET A 35 8.00 3.38 12.98
N ARG A 36 6.86 3.80 13.54
CA ARG A 36 6.21 5.08 13.18
C ARG A 36 7.10 6.28 13.50
N ALA A 37 7.77 6.27 14.64
CA ALA A 37 8.70 7.33 15.04
C ALA A 37 9.87 7.48 14.06
N ARG A 38 10.34 6.36 13.48
CA ARG A 38 11.39 6.37 12.44
C ARG A 38 10.86 6.76 11.05
N LEU A 39 9.64 6.36 10.70
CA LEU A 39 9.06 6.64 9.37
C LEU A 39 8.63 8.10 9.19
N ARG A 40 8.00 8.70 10.22
CA ARG A 40 7.52 10.10 10.18
C ARG A 40 8.55 11.13 9.69
N PRO A 41 9.79 11.19 10.22
CA PRO A 41 10.77 12.17 9.76
C PRO A 41 11.20 11.94 8.30
N LEU A 42 11.23 10.69 7.82
CA LEU A 42 11.58 10.38 6.43
C LEU A 42 10.54 10.93 5.47
N LEU A 43 9.25 10.68 5.75
CA LEU A 43 8.17 11.22 4.92
C LEU A 43 8.14 12.76 4.92
N LYS A 44 8.51 13.39 6.04
CA LYS A 44 8.66 14.86 6.10
C LYS A 44 9.75 15.36 5.17
N LEU A 45 10.89 14.66 5.12
CA LEU A 45 12.01 15.01 4.24
C LEU A 45 11.66 14.79 2.76
N GLU A 46 10.98 13.69 2.42
CA GLU A 46 10.47 13.41 1.07
C GLU A 46 9.50 14.51 0.60
N LYS A 47 8.62 14.98 1.49
CA LYS A 47 7.70 16.10 1.20
C LYS A 47 8.44 17.43 1.00
N GLY A 48 9.62 17.59 1.59
CA GLY A 48 10.46 18.78 1.46
C GLY A 48 11.26 18.86 0.16
N ASN A 49 10.97 18.03 -0.85
CA ASN A 49 11.74 17.91 -2.11
C ASN A 49 13.23 17.57 -1.92
N CYS A 50 13.62 17.07 -0.75
CA CYS A 50 14.95 16.50 -0.58
C CYS A 50 14.97 15.16 -1.33
N SER A 51 15.82 15.04 -2.35
CA SER A 51 16.01 13.78 -3.07
C SER A 51 16.71 12.78 -2.16
N LEU A 52 15.92 11.99 -1.43
CA LEU A 52 16.42 10.87 -0.64
C LEU A 52 16.67 9.70 -1.58
N LYS A 53 17.95 9.33 -1.73
CA LYS A 53 18.33 8.10 -2.42
C LYS A 53 18.17 6.94 -1.44
N TYR A 54 17.09 6.19 -1.60
CA TYR A 54 16.91 4.94 -0.87
C TYR A 54 17.72 3.81 -1.52
N PRO A 55 18.22 2.86 -0.71
CA PRO A 55 18.89 1.69 -1.25
C PRO A 55 17.94 0.85 -2.09
N LYS A 56 18.54 0.02 -2.93
CA LYS A 56 17.85 -0.83 -3.88
C LYS A 56 16.97 -1.85 -3.14
N TYR A 57 15.65 -1.73 -3.28
CA TYR A 57 14.65 -2.65 -2.73
C TYR A 57 14.89 -4.08 -3.24
N ASN A 58 15.24 -4.99 -2.34
CA ASN A 58 15.74 -6.34 -2.65
C ASN A 58 14.69 -7.45 -2.44
N TYR A 59 13.41 -7.14 -2.64
CA TYR A 59 12.39 -8.18 -2.66
C TYR A 59 12.31 -8.83 -4.03
N ASP A 60 12.09 -10.14 -4.03
CA ASP A 60 11.75 -10.89 -5.22
C ASP A 60 10.39 -10.44 -5.77
N TYR A 61 10.29 -10.31 -7.10
CA TYR A 61 9.10 -9.80 -7.78
C TYR A 61 7.86 -10.67 -7.52
N LYS A 62 8.00 -12.00 -7.56
CA LYS A 62 6.87 -12.92 -7.34
C LYS A 62 6.35 -12.82 -5.91
N THR A 63 7.26 -12.76 -4.95
CA THR A 63 6.94 -12.60 -3.53
C THR A 63 6.22 -11.27 -3.28
N GLU A 64 6.69 -10.19 -3.89
CA GLU A 64 6.06 -8.86 -3.77
C GLU A 64 4.65 -8.86 -4.36
N MET A 65 4.46 -9.42 -5.56
CA MET A 65 3.14 -9.49 -6.19
C MET A 65 2.15 -10.32 -5.40
N ALA A 66 2.56 -11.47 -4.86
CA ALA A 66 1.72 -12.27 -3.98
C ALA A 66 1.31 -11.50 -2.72
N GLY A 67 2.24 -10.73 -2.13
CA GLY A 67 1.96 -9.87 -0.99
C GLY A 67 0.98 -8.74 -1.31
N ILE A 68 1.11 -8.11 -2.47
CA ILE A 68 0.19 -7.08 -2.97
C ILE A 68 -1.20 -7.67 -3.19
N GLU A 69 -1.31 -8.84 -3.82
CA GLU A 69 -2.59 -9.48 -4.10
C GLU A 69 -3.31 -9.89 -2.80
N ALA A 70 -2.59 -10.45 -1.83
CA ALA A 70 -3.15 -10.80 -0.52
C ALA A 70 -3.70 -9.56 0.21
N LYS A 71 -2.94 -8.46 0.20
CA LYS A 71 -3.36 -7.19 0.81
C LYS A 71 -4.52 -6.54 0.09
N TYR A 72 -4.55 -6.64 -1.24
CA TYR A 72 -5.68 -6.18 -2.03
C TYR A 72 -6.97 -6.89 -1.61
N LYS A 73 -6.97 -8.23 -1.59
CA LYS A 73 -8.14 -9.03 -1.17
C LYS A 73 -8.60 -8.66 0.25
N GLU A 74 -7.65 -8.51 1.18
CA GLU A 74 -7.95 -8.10 2.56
C GLU A 74 -8.64 -6.72 2.61
N LEU A 75 -8.15 -5.74 1.85
CA LEU A 75 -8.72 -4.40 1.81
C LEU A 75 -10.10 -4.35 1.15
N VAL A 76 -10.32 -5.14 0.10
CA VAL A 76 -11.64 -5.27 -0.56
C VAL A 76 -12.70 -5.78 0.42
N THR A 77 -12.38 -6.81 1.20
CA THR A 77 -13.28 -7.31 2.25
C THR A 77 -13.61 -6.22 3.27
N LYS A 78 -12.59 -5.51 3.77
CA LYS A 78 -12.79 -4.44 4.76
C LYS A 78 -13.56 -3.24 4.21
N ILE A 79 -13.38 -2.89 2.93
CA ILE A 79 -14.15 -1.84 2.28
C ILE A 79 -15.63 -2.23 2.21
N SER A 80 -15.92 -3.49 1.85
CA SER A 80 -17.30 -4.00 1.82
C SER A 80 -17.94 -3.96 3.22
N GLU A 81 -17.18 -4.31 4.27
CA GLU A 81 -17.65 -4.23 5.67
C GLU A 81 -17.88 -2.78 6.14
N LEU A 82 -17.09 -1.83 5.63
CA LEU A 82 -17.24 -0.40 5.95
C LEU A 82 -18.55 0.17 5.41
N GLU A 83 -18.96 -0.21 4.19
CA GLU A 83 -20.22 0.24 3.57
C GLU A 83 -21.45 -0.10 4.42
N ASP A 84 -21.37 -1.18 5.21
CA ASP A 84 -22.48 -1.65 6.03
C ASP A 84 -22.51 -1.02 7.44
N ASN A 85 -21.37 -0.70 8.07
CA ASN A 85 -21.30 -0.29 9.49
C ASN A 85 -20.09 0.57 9.92
N GLY A 86 -19.31 1.15 9.00
CA GLY A 86 -18.03 1.80 9.33
C GLY A 86 -18.13 3.19 9.97
N ASP A 87 -17.16 3.53 10.82
CA ASP A 87 -16.95 4.89 11.35
C ASP A 87 -15.80 5.64 10.65
N ASP A 88 -15.62 6.93 10.96
CA ASP A 88 -14.56 7.77 10.39
C ASP A 88 -13.15 7.22 10.67
N ARG A 89 -12.96 6.50 11.78
CA ARG A 89 -11.65 5.93 12.14
C ARG A 89 -11.35 4.73 11.26
N ASP A 90 -12.33 3.89 11.00
CA ASP A 90 -12.18 2.74 10.10
C ASP A 90 -11.97 3.18 8.65
N PHE A 91 -12.66 4.23 8.21
CA PHE A 91 -12.40 4.85 6.91
C PHE A 91 -10.96 5.34 6.80
N ASN A 92 -10.47 6.10 7.78
CA ASN A 92 -9.10 6.61 7.78
C ASN A 92 -8.04 5.49 7.80
N ARG A 93 -8.35 4.38 8.49
CA ARG A 93 -7.53 3.17 8.50
C ARG A 93 -7.43 2.53 7.14
N ILE A 94 -8.56 2.23 6.52
CA ILE A 94 -8.63 1.60 5.21
C ILE A 94 -7.94 2.49 4.17
N ASN A 95 -8.26 3.79 4.15
CA ASN A 95 -7.67 4.74 3.21
C ASN A 95 -6.12 4.78 3.31
N SER A 96 -5.58 4.81 4.54
CA SER A 96 -4.13 4.78 4.75
C SER A 96 -3.48 3.53 4.17
N ARG A 97 -4.12 2.37 4.35
CA ARG A 97 -3.62 1.09 3.85
C ARG A 97 -3.76 0.96 2.34
N CYS A 98 -4.81 1.52 1.74
CA CYS A 98 -4.95 1.63 0.29
C CYS A 98 -3.83 2.49 -0.32
N LEU A 99 -3.53 3.64 0.29
CA LEU A 99 -2.42 4.49 -0.16
C LEU A 99 -1.07 3.78 -0.05
N HIS A 100 -0.82 3.06 1.04
CA HIS A 100 0.37 2.21 1.17
C HIS A 100 0.44 1.16 0.06
N LEU A 101 -0.65 0.42 -0.20
CA LEU A 101 -0.69 -0.58 -1.26
C LEU A 101 -0.43 0.04 -2.65
N LEU A 102 -0.93 1.25 -2.89
CA LEU A 102 -0.69 2.01 -4.12
C LEU A 102 0.77 2.48 -4.23
N GLU A 103 1.46 2.74 -3.14
CA GLU A 103 2.90 3.04 -3.18
C GLU A 103 3.71 1.80 -3.53
N ARG A 104 3.37 0.64 -2.93
CA ARG A 104 3.96 -0.66 -3.29
C ARG A 104 3.78 -0.96 -4.77
N ILE A 105 2.51 -0.94 -5.20
CA ILE A 105 2.03 -0.40 -6.47
C ILE A 105 3.04 0.15 -7.50
N ASN A 106 3.46 1.36 -7.20
CA ASN A 106 4.25 2.20 -8.09
C ASN A 106 5.76 2.00 -7.91
N ALA A 107 6.17 1.18 -6.94
CA ALA A 107 7.56 0.87 -6.63
C ALA A 107 7.90 -0.59 -7.00
N PRO A 108 8.16 -0.90 -8.28
CA PRO A 108 8.57 -2.25 -8.67
C PRO A 108 9.92 -2.63 -8.02
N PRO A 109 10.08 -3.89 -7.59
CA PRO A 109 11.37 -4.38 -7.15
C PRO A 109 12.39 -4.33 -8.27
N ILE A 110 13.66 -4.19 -7.90
CA ILE A 110 14.74 -4.04 -8.89
C ILE A 110 15.02 -5.34 -9.64
N THR A 111 14.64 -6.47 -9.06
CA THR A 111 14.69 -7.76 -9.74
C THR A 111 13.62 -7.88 -10.82
N ALA A 112 12.64 -6.97 -10.89
CA ALA A 112 11.57 -7.02 -11.86
C ALA A 112 12.10 -6.79 -13.28
N LYS A 113 11.81 -7.74 -14.16
CA LYS A 113 12.09 -7.62 -15.59
C LYS A 113 11.02 -6.76 -16.28
N ALA A 114 11.32 -6.27 -17.49
CA ALA A 114 10.42 -5.37 -18.22
C ALA A 114 9.05 -6.03 -18.55
N ASP A 115 9.05 -7.33 -18.83
CA ASP A 115 7.85 -8.14 -19.05
C ASP A 115 7.03 -8.32 -17.76
N GLU A 116 7.69 -8.43 -16.60
CA GLU A 116 7.03 -8.49 -15.29
C GLU A 116 6.35 -7.15 -14.96
N VAL A 117 7.04 -6.03 -15.17
CA VAL A 117 6.45 -4.69 -14.99
C VAL A 117 5.25 -4.47 -15.93
N SER A 118 5.31 -4.97 -17.16
CA SER A 118 4.18 -4.91 -18.11
C SER A 118 3.00 -5.77 -17.63
N SER A 119 3.28 -6.99 -17.17
CA SER A 119 2.27 -7.92 -16.61
C SER A 119 1.58 -7.33 -15.37
N ARG A 120 2.31 -6.57 -14.56
CA ARG A 120 1.75 -5.81 -13.44
C ARG A 120 0.74 -4.77 -13.89
N GLY A 121 1.05 -4.02 -14.94
CA GLY A 121 0.13 -3.03 -15.53
C GLY A 121 -1.17 -3.68 -16.00
N ILE A 122 -1.07 -4.86 -16.64
CA ILE A 122 -2.24 -5.64 -17.07
C ILE A 122 -3.07 -6.09 -15.86
N TRP A 123 -2.42 -6.62 -14.81
CA TRP A 123 -3.10 -7.02 -13.59
C TRP A 123 -3.88 -5.85 -12.95
N LEU A 124 -3.29 -4.66 -12.87
CA LEU A 124 -3.98 -3.45 -12.38
C LEU A 124 -5.20 -3.10 -13.24
N GLY A 125 -5.05 -3.11 -14.56
CA GLY A 125 -6.14 -2.83 -15.49
C GLY A 125 -7.31 -3.81 -15.32
N ASN A 126 -7.01 -5.11 -15.19
CA ASN A 126 -8.03 -6.14 -14.98
C ASN A 126 -8.71 -6.02 -13.62
N THR A 127 -7.93 -5.77 -12.57
CA THR A 127 -8.41 -5.68 -11.19
C THR A 127 -9.33 -4.47 -11.01
N LEU A 128 -8.94 -3.31 -11.54
CA LEU A 128 -9.75 -2.09 -11.52
C LEU A 128 -11.04 -2.24 -12.35
N SER A 129 -10.93 -2.85 -13.54
CA SER A 129 -12.10 -3.12 -14.39
C SER A 129 -13.10 -4.04 -13.69
N HIS A 130 -12.63 -5.12 -13.07
CA HIS A 130 -13.49 -6.07 -12.36
C HIS A 130 -14.18 -5.42 -11.16
N HIS A 131 -13.46 -4.62 -10.37
CA HIS A 131 -14.08 -3.90 -9.25
C HIS A 131 -15.08 -2.84 -9.69
N CYS A 132 -14.80 -2.12 -10.78
CA CYS A 132 -15.74 -1.16 -11.35
C CYS A 132 -17.06 -1.85 -11.74
N LEU A 133 -16.97 -3.01 -12.41
CA LEU A 133 -18.15 -3.81 -12.79
C LEU A 133 -18.96 -4.27 -11.57
N VAL A 134 -18.30 -4.83 -10.55
CA VAL A 134 -18.97 -5.30 -9.32
C VAL A 134 -19.62 -4.14 -8.55
N CYS A 135 -18.98 -2.97 -8.50
CA CYS A 135 -19.57 -1.78 -7.89
C CYS A 135 -20.78 -1.26 -8.67
N CYS A 136 -20.74 -1.28 -10.02
CA CYS A 136 -21.89 -0.91 -10.84
C CYS A 136 -23.08 -1.86 -10.63
N GLU A 137 -22.86 -3.17 -10.62
CA GLU A 137 -23.91 -4.17 -10.39
C GLU A 137 -24.56 -4.04 -8.99
N LYS A 138 -23.77 -3.68 -7.97
CA LYS A 138 -24.28 -3.40 -6.61
C LYS A 138 -25.10 -2.11 -6.52
N LEU A 139 -24.83 -1.12 -7.37
CA LEU A 139 -25.61 0.11 -7.43
C LEU A 139 -26.94 -0.11 -8.14
N GLU A 140 -26.95 -0.88 -9.24
CA GLU A 140 -28.17 -1.20 -10.00
C GLU A 140 -29.13 -2.13 -9.24
N SER A 141 -28.65 -2.89 -8.25
CA SER A 141 -29.47 -3.78 -7.40
C SER A 141 -30.02 -3.12 -6.13
N ARG A 142 -29.71 -1.84 -5.91
CA ARG A 142 -30.21 -1.02 -4.79
C ARG A 142 -31.42 -0.15 -5.15
N ASP A 143 -31.84 -0.13 -6.41
CA ASP A 143 -33.08 0.45 -6.91
C ASP A 143 -34.22 -0.60 -6.93
#